data_AF-A0A9K3PCU6-F1
#
_entry.id   AF-A0A9K3PCU6-F1
#
_cell.length_a   1.000
_cell.length_b   1.000
_cell.length_c   1.000
_cell.angle_alpha   90.00
_cell.angle_beta   90.00
_cell.angle_gamma   90.00
#
_symmetry.space_group_name_H-M   'P 1'
#
loop_
_entity.id
_entity.type
_entity.pdbx_description
1 polymer ?
#
loop_
_entity_poly.entity_id
_entity_poly.type
_entity_poly.pdbx_seq_one_letter_code
_entity_poly.pdbx_strand_id
1 'polypeptide(L)'
;MNSTTASTTSTSQSVVSTSPCESWIQKRDACRSKRGERHERCCITALKAKRCLSFEHCPVEARPYYGETNGGIKNICSAFDESSSCFGNPRIMSIDSARATDERTRIFHYHEKARRKVGNNKQQLKECAELSERLHRCLQKRQVQL
;
A
#
# COMPACT_ATOMS: atom_id res chain seq x y z
N MET A 1 9.21 -3.05 -67.21
CA MET A 1 8.79 -3.91 -66.08
C MET A 1 9.11 -3.13 -64.82
N ASN A 2 8.10 -2.47 -64.22
CA ASN A 2 8.28 -1.60 -63.06
C ASN A 2 8.07 -2.40 -61.77
N SER A 3 9.08 -2.46 -60.92
CA SER A 3 8.99 -3.03 -59.58
C SER A 3 8.66 -1.92 -58.58
N THR A 4 7.44 -1.95 -58.06
CA THR A 4 6.96 -1.08 -56.98
C THR A 4 7.42 -1.65 -55.64
N THR A 5 8.41 -1.01 -55.00
CA THR A 5 8.80 -1.29 -53.62
C THR A 5 7.80 -0.66 -52.66
N ALA A 6 6.98 -1.49 -52.02
CA ALA A 6 6.15 -1.08 -50.89
C ALA A 6 7.01 -0.97 -49.63
N SER A 7 7.17 0.24 -49.10
CA SER A 7 7.76 0.47 -47.78
C SER A 7 6.73 0.14 -46.71
N THR A 8 6.92 -1.00 -46.06
CA THR A 8 6.16 -1.39 -44.87
C THR A 8 6.66 -0.60 -43.67
N THR A 9 5.92 0.44 -43.28
CA THR A 9 6.14 1.17 -42.03
C THR A 9 5.72 0.30 -40.86
N SER A 10 6.68 -0.33 -40.20
CA SER A 10 6.48 -1.05 -38.95
C SER A 10 6.21 -0.05 -37.82
N THR A 11 4.94 0.21 -37.52
CA THR A 11 4.53 0.94 -36.32
C THR A 11 4.77 0.05 -35.11
N SER A 12 5.92 0.24 -34.46
CA SER A 12 6.20 -0.28 -33.12
C SER A 12 5.21 0.35 -32.13
N GLN A 13 4.08 -0.30 -31.92
CA GLN A 13 3.19 0.03 -30.82
C GLN A 13 3.90 -0.33 -29.52
N SER A 14 4.50 0.69 -28.89
CA SER A 14 5.03 0.62 -27.53
C SER A 14 3.87 0.27 -26.61
N VAL A 15 3.75 -1.00 -26.24
CA VAL A 15 2.80 -1.46 -25.24
C VAL A 15 3.23 -0.79 -23.93
N VAL A 16 2.53 0.28 -23.56
CA VAL A 16 2.74 0.95 -22.28
C VAL A 16 2.36 -0.07 -21.21
N SER A 17 3.36 -0.73 -20.62
CA SER A 17 3.16 -1.56 -19.44
C SER A 17 2.75 -0.65 -18.29
N THR A 18 1.44 -0.43 -18.15
CA THR A 18 0.86 0.27 -17.00
C THR A 18 1.21 -0.52 -15.75
N SER A 19 1.90 0.13 -14.80
CA SER A 19 2.30 -0.50 -13.54
C SER A 19 1.06 -1.08 -12.85
N PRO A 20 1.14 -2.27 -12.23
CA PRO A 20 0.02 -2.85 -11.46
C PRO A 20 -0.42 -1.93 -10.31
N CYS A 21 0.43 -0.97 -9.91
CA CYS A 21 0.17 -0.01 -8.85
C CYS A 21 -0.47 1.30 -9.33
N GLU A 22 -0.47 1.57 -10.63
CA GLU A 22 -0.92 2.83 -11.21
C GLU A 22 -2.36 3.16 -10.83
N SER A 23 -3.24 2.16 -10.83
CA SER A 23 -4.65 2.34 -10.42
C SER A 23 -4.80 2.79 -8.95
N TRP A 24 -3.89 2.36 -8.06
CA TRP A 24 -3.91 2.76 -6.65
C TRP A 24 -3.31 4.15 -6.45
N ILE A 25 -2.28 4.50 -7.23
CA ILE A 25 -1.66 5.83 -7.24
C ILE A 25 -2.69 6.87 -7.71
N GLN A 26 -3.34 6.62 -8.84
CA GLN A 26 -4.39 7.50 -9.38
C GLN A 26 -5.53 7.70 -8.37
N LYS A 27 -5.99 6.62 -7.70
CA LYS A 27 -7.03 6.73 -6.66
C LYS A 27 -6.55 7.53 -5.45
N ARG A 28 -5.29 7.38 -5.03
CA ARG A 28 -4.68 8.14 -3.93
C ARG A 28 -4.69 9.63 -4.27
N ASP A 29 -4.19 9.97 -5.45
CA ASP A 29 -4.02 11.36 -5.88
C ASP A 29 -5.36 12.03 -6.14
N ALA A 30 -6.31 11.32 -6.76
CA ALA A 30 -7.69 11.79 -6.91
C ALA A 30 -8.38 12.02 -5.55
N CYS A 31 -8.12 11.17 -4.55
CA CYS A 31 -8.66 11.37 -3.22
C CYS A 31 -8.06 12.62 -2.54
N ARG A 32 -6.74 12.79 -2.61
CA ARG A 32 -6.02 13.96 -2.08
C ARG A 32 -6.53 15.27 -2.72
N SER A 33 -6.65 15.29 -4.04
CA SER A 33 -7.13 16.46 -4.79
C SER A 33 -8.56 16.87 -4.41
N LYS A 34 -9.48 15.91 -4.18
CA LYS A 34 -10.90 16.20 -3.90
C LYS A 34 -11.21 16.62 -2.46
N ARG A 35 -10.39 16.21 -1.48
CA ARG A 35 -10.72 16.37 -0.04
C ARG A 35 -9.74 17.23 0.75
N GLY A 36 -8.68 17.73 0.10
CA GLY A 36 -7.62 18.49 0.77
C GLY A 36 -6.93 17.68 1.87
N GLU A 37 -6.39 18.36 2.89
CA GLU A 37 -5.68 17.74 4.03
C GLU A 37 -6.58 16.99 5.03
N ARG A 38 -7.85 16.73 4.73
CA ARG A 38 -8.67 15.79 5.55
C ARG A 38 -8.26 14.35 5.24
N HIS A 39 -7.02 14.04 5.63
CA HIS A 39 -6.24 12.84 5.31
C HIS A 39 -6.91 11.52 5.72
N GLU A 40 -7.74 11.55 6.76
CA GLU A 40 -8.33 10.35 7.36
C GLU A 40 -9.11 9.48 6.38
N ARG A 41 -9.83 10.08 5.41
CA ARG A 41 -10.63 9.29 4.43
C ARG A 41 -9.80 8.76 3.26
N CYS A 42 -8.65 9.36 2.96
CA CYS A 42 -7.79 8.92 1.86
C CYS A 42 -6.73 7.92 2.31
N CYS A 43 -6.62 7.71 3.63
CA CYS A 43 -5.54 6.96 4.24
C CYS A 43 -5.53 5.48 3.77
N ILE A 44 -6.68 4.84 3.59
CA ILE A 44 -6.77 3.46 3.07
C ILE A 44 -6.19 3.36 1.66
N THR A 45 -6.56 4.29 0.78
CA THR A 45 -6.07 4.32 -0.59
C THR A 45 -4.58 4.62 -0.65
N ALA A 46 -4.11 5.54 0.20
CA ALA A 46 -2.69 5.84 0.35
C ALA A 46 -1.89 4.61 0.83
N LEU A 47 -2.40 3.87 1.82
CA LEU A 47 -1.77 2.63 2.28
C LEU A 47 -1.74 1.55 1.19
N LYS A 48 -2.80 1.41 0.40
CA LYS A 48 -2.81 0.46 -0.73
C LYS A 48 -1.79 0.83 -1.80
N ALA A 49 -1.68 2.11 -2.15
CA ALA A 49 -0.65 2.60 -3.06
C ALA A 49 0.75 2.35 -2.50
N LYS A 50 1.00 2.71 -1.24
CA LYS A 50 2.28 2.49 -0.54
C LYS A 50 2.69 1.03 -0.52
N ARG A 51 1.76 0.13 -0.17
CA ARG A 51 1.99 -1.34 -0.18
C ARG A 51 2.35 -1.84 -1.57
N CYS A 52 1.57 -1.44 -2.58
CA CYS A 52 1.81 -1.88 -3.95
C CYS A 52 3.19 -1.44 -4.44
N LEU A 53 3.52 -0.15 -4.29
CA LEU A 53 4.84 0.40 -4.62
C LEU A 53 5.97 -0.27 -3.84
N SER A 54 5.72 -0.63 -2.58
CA SER A 54 6.69 -1.36 -1.76
C SER A 54 7.01 -2.73 -2.35
N PHE A 55 6.01 -3.48 -2.80
CA PHE A 55 6.24 -4.77 -3.44
C PHE A 55 6.83 -4.67 -4.85
N GLU A 56 6.44 -3.65 -5.61
CA GLU A 56 6.97 -3.41 -6.96
C GLU A 56 8.46 -3.05 -6.92
N HIS A 57 8.87 -2.21 -5.97
CA HIS A 57 10.23 -1.68 -5.93
C HIS A 57 11.14 -2.38 -4.92
N CYS A 58 10.61 -2.83 -3.78
CA CYS A 58 11.37 -3.39 -2.66
C CYS A 58 10.77 -4.71 -2.16
N PRO A 59 10.59 -5.73 -3.03
CA PRO A 59 9.87 -6.95 -2.66
C PRO A 59 10.52 -7.73 -1.50
N VAL A 60 11.86 -7.68 -1.39
CA VAL A 60 12.63 -8.37 -0.35
C VAL A 60 12.36 -7.78 1.04
N GLU A 61 12.26 -6.47 1.15
CA GLU A 61 11.93 -5.76 2.38
C GLU A 61 10.42 -5.69 2.65
N ALA A 62 9.62 -5.56 1.59
CA ALA A 62 8.16 -5.46 1.69
C ALA A 62 7.54 -6.75 2.20
N ARG A 63 8.04 -7.92 1.81
CA ARG A 63 7.50 -9.22 2.23
C ARG A 63 7.56 -9.45 3.75
N PRO A 64 8.71 -9.31 4.44
CA PRO A 64 8.75 -9.46 5.89
C PRO A 64 7.98 -8.33 6.60
N TYR A 65 7.82 -7.14 6.00
CA TYR A 65 7.12 -6.04 6.66
C TYR A 65 5.59 -6.07 6.50
N TYR A 66 5.09 -6.31 5.28
CA TYR A 66 3.66 -6.31 4.96
C TYR A 66 3.02 -7.71 4.97
N GLY A 67 3.81 -8.77 4.82
CA GLY A 67 3.33 -10.14 4.62
C GLY A 67 3.21 -10.49 3.13
N GLU A 68 2.15 -11.20 2.75
CA GLU A 68 1.90 -11.57 1.36
C GLU A 68 1.19 -10.47 0.57
N THR A 69 1.51 -10.36 -0.72
CA THR A 69 0.99 -9.35 -1.67
C THR A 69 -0.52 -9.39 -1.85
N ASN A 70 -1.14 -10.57 -1.78
CA ASN A 70 -2.53 -10.79 -2.20
C ASN A 70 -3.55 -10.78 -1.05
N GLY A 71 -3.30 -9.99 0.01
CA GLY A 71 -4.25 -9.88 1.13
C GLY A 71 -4.28 -11.12 2.03
N GLY A 72 -3.20 -11.92 2.01
CA GLY A 72 -2.95 -12.98 2.98
C GLY A 72 -2.70 -12.43 4.39
N ILE A 73 -2.11 -13.25 5.26
CA ILE A 73 -1.80 -12.86 6.64
C ILE A 73 -0.90 -11.62 6.60
N LYS A 74 -1.47 -10.46 6.98
CA LYS A 74 -0.69 -9.24 7.19
C LYS A 74 0.38 -9.54 8.25
N ASN A 75 1.59 -9.03 8.07
CA ASN A 75 2.57 -9.12 9.14
C ASN A 75 2.19 -8.12 10.25
N ILE A 76 2.34 -8.55 11.50
CA ILE A 76 1.99 -7.81 12.70
C ILE A 76 2.66 -6.42 12.76
N CYS A 77 3.84 -6.26 12.17
CA CYS A 77 4.54 -4.97 12.14
C CYS A 77 3.82 -3.93 11.27
N SER A 78 3.42 -4.29 10.05
CA SER A 78 2.58 -3.39 9.24
C SER A 78 1.24 -3.13 9.88
N ALA A 79 0.66 -4.13 10.55
CA ALA A 79 -0.61 -3.98 11.24
C ALA A 79 -0.51 -2.99 12.42
N PHE A 80 0.58 -3.07 13.17
CA PHE A 80 0.91 -2.14 14.25
C PHE A 80 1.04 -0.71 13.72
N ASP A 81 1.87 -0.47 12.69
CA ASP A 81 2.10 0.88 12.16
C ASP A 81 0.81 1.51 11.60
N GLU A 82 0.06 0.74 10.80
CA GLU A 82 -1.19 1.21 10.19
C GLU A 82 -2.36 1.35 11.17
N SER A 83 -2.23 0.80 12.39
CA SER A 83 -3.24 0.98 13.45
C SER A 83 -3.33 2.44 13.91
N SER A 84 -2.21 3.15 13.94
CA SER A 84 -2.14 4.54 14.40
C SER A 84 -2.76 5.55 13.42
N SER A 85 -2.72 5.25 12.12
CA SER A 85 -3.05 6.20 11.05
C SER A 85 -4.42 5.94 10.40
N CYS A 86 -4.82 4.67 10.27
CA CYS A 86 -6.04 4.31 9.56
C CYS A 86 -6.92 3.34 10.36
N PHE A 87 -6.38 2.17 10.66
CA PHE A 87 -7.20 1.02 11.01
C PHE A 87 -7.53 0.92 12.50
N GLY A 88 -6.92 1.72 13.37
CA GLY A 88 -7.23 1.80 14.80
C GLY A 88 -8.23 2.90 15.17
N ASN A 89 -8.72 3.68 14.19
CA ASN A 89 -9.78 4.66 14.41
C ASN A 89 -11.14 4.08 13.97
N PRO A 90 -12.07 3.81 14.91
CA PRO A 90 -13.36 3.19 14.58
C PRO A 90 -14.22 4.07 13.68
N ARG A 91 -14.04 5.40 13.70
CA ARG A 91 -14.74 6.33 12.80
C ARG A 91 -14.25 6.20 11.36
N ILE A 92 -12.93 6.10 11.17
CA ILE A 92 -12.32 5.88 9.83
C ILE A 92 -12.78 4.54 9.27
N MET A 93 -12.76 3.51 10.12
CA MET A 93 -13.19 2.16 9.76
C MET A 93 -14.71 1.97 9.69
N SER A 94 -15.48 2.99 10.11
CA SER A 94 -16.94 2.96 10.17
C SER A 94 -17.49 1.77 10.98
N ILE A 95 -16.79 1.39 12.05
CA ILE A 95 -17.18 0.27 12.93
C ILE A 95 -18.42 0.61 13.75
N ASP A 96 -18.57 1.87 14.14
CA ASP A 96 -19.73 2.35 14.89
C ASP A 96 -20.96 2.60 13.99
N SER A 97 -20.83 2.38 12.67
CA SER A 97 -21.93 2.60 11.73
C SER A 97 -22.83 1.38 11.65
N ALA A 98 -24.14 1.58 11.44
CA ALA A 98 -25.08 0.49 11.12
C ALA A 98 -24.73 -0.26 9.81
N ARG A 99 -23.74 0.23 9.05
CA ARG A 99 -23.21 -0.37 7.82
C ARG A 99 -21.85 -1.04 8.02
N ALA A 100 -21.41 -1.24 9.26
CA ALA A 100 -20.19 -1.97 9.55
C ALA A 100 -20.32 -3.40 9.00
N THR A 101 -19.40 -3.80 8.14
CA THR A 101 -19.33 -5.17 7.65
C THR A 101 -18.46 -6.00 8.58
N ASP A 102 -18.74 -7.28 8.70
CA ASP A 102 -17.93 -8.22 9.50
C ASP A 102 -16.45 -8.13 9.13
N GLU A 103 -16.16 -7.94 7.84
CA GLU A 103 -14.79 -7.80 7.37
C GLU A 103 -14.10 -6.54 7.91
N ARG A 104 -14.78 -5.39 7.95
CA ARG A 104 -14.19 -4.15 8.50
C ARG A 104 -13.93 -4.30 9.99
N THR A 105 -14.87 -4.89 10.71
CA THR A 105 -14.76 -5.19 12.14
C THR A 105 -13.60 -6.14 12.41
N ARG A 106 -13.45 -7.21 11.62
CA ARG A 106 -12.32 -8.14 11.70
C ARG A 106 -10.98 -7.44 11.47
N ILE A 107 -10.90 -6.59 10.44
CA ILE A 107 -9.69 -5.81 10.16
C ILE A 107 -9.37 -4.89 11.34
N PHE A 108 -10.35 -4.12 11.84
CA PHE A 108 -10.16 -3.23 12.98
C PHE A 108 -9.61 -3.96 14.21
N HIS A 109 -10.24 -5.07 14.61
CA HIS A 109 -9.77 -5.86 15.76
C HIS A 109 -8.39 -6.46 15.56
N TYR A 110 -8.06 -6.86 14.34
CA TYR A 110 -6.73 -7.35 14.01
C TYR A 110 -5.65 -6.26 14.22
N HIS A 111 -5.92 -5.03 13.76
CA HIS A 111 -5.01 -3.89 13.97
C HIS A 111 -4.94 -3.48 15.45
N GLU A 112 -6.05 -3.47 16.18
CA GLU A 112 -6.06 -3.26 17.65
C GLU A 112 -5.22 -4.30 18.39
N LYS A 113 -5.35 -5.58 18.01
CA LYS A 113 -4.57 -6.67 18.61
C LYS A 113 -3.08 -6.52 18.31
N ALA A 114 -2.72 -6.17 17.08
CA ALA A 114 -1.34 -5.88 16.69
C ALA A 114 -0.77 -4.70 17.49
N ARG A 115 -1.55 -3.63 17.65
CA ARG A 115 -1.21 -2.45 18.46
C ARG A 115 -0.81 -2.83 19.88
N ARG A 116 -1.65 -3.61 20.56
CA ARG A 116 -1.41 -4.06 21.94
C ARG A 116 -0.22 -5.01 22.02
N LYS A 117 -0.12 -5.98 21.10
CA LYS A 117 0.92 -7.01 21.14
C LYS A 117 2.31 -6.43 20.92
N VAL A 118 2.48 -5.60 19.89
CA VAL A 118 3.78 -4.97 19.59
C VAL A 118 4.07 -3.84 20.58
N GLY A 119 3.08 -3.01 20.91
CA GLY A 119 3.26 -1.89 21.85
C GLY A 119 3.67 -2.31 23.26
N ASN A 120 3.23 -3.48 23.72
CA ASN A 120 3.58 -4.02 25.04
C ASN A 120 4.87 -4.87 25.03
N ASN A 121 5.48 -5.11 23.87
CA ASN A 121 6.67 -5.94 23.74
C ASN A 121 7.81 -5.14 23.11
N LYS A 122 8.75 -4.68 23.95
CA LYS A 122 9.90 -3.85 23.53
C LYS A 122 10.73 -4.50 22.42
N GLN A 123 10.91 -5.82 22.47
CA GLN A 123 11.69 -6.55 21.47
C GLN A 123 10.97 -6.53 20.11
N GLN A 124 9.67 -6.84 20.09
CA GLN A 124 8.88 -6.76 18.86
C GLN A 124 8.79 -5.33 18.32
N LEU A 125 8.68 -4.33 19.19
CA LEU A 125 8.69 -2.93 18.78
C LEU A 125 9.99 -2.57 18.04
N LYS A 126 11.14 -3.01 18.56
CA LYS A 126 12.45 -2.83 17.93
C LYS A 126 12.52 -3.56 16.58
N GLU A 127 12.12 -4.82 16.51
CA GLU A 127 12.10 -5.60 15.26
C GLU A 127 11.22 -4.93 14.19
N CYS A 128 10.03 -4.46 14.58
CA CYS A 128 9.14 -3.77 13.65
C CYS A 128 9.73 -2.43 13.17
N ALA A 129 10.43 -1.70 14.04
CA ALA A 129 11.12 -0.47 13.67
C ALA A 129 12.25 -0.76 12.66
N GLU A 130 13.06 -1.78 12.90
CA GLU A 130 14.15 -2.19 11.99
C GLU A 130 13.62 -2.62 10.61
N LEU A 131 12.52 -3.39 10.56
CA LEU A 131 11.89 -3.77 9.30
C LEU A 131 11.34 -2.56 8.53
N SER A 132 10.66 -1.66 9.24
CA SER A 132 10.12 -0.42 8.67
C SER A 132 11.25 0.44 8.08
N GLU A 133 12.33 0.60 8.83
CA GLU A 133 13.49 1.38 8.44
C GLU A 133 14.20 0.79 7.21
N ARG A 134 14.39 -0.54 7.16
CA ARG A 134 14.96 -1.22 6.00
C ARG A 134 14.12 -0.98 4.74
N LEU A 135 12.81 -1.13 4.83
CA LEU A 135 11.91 -0.87 3.72
C LEU A 135 11.99 0.61 3.28
N HIS A 136 11.98 1.53 4.24
CA HIS A 136 12.08 2.97 3.98
C HIS A 136 13.38 3.32 3.22
N ARG A 137 14.53 2.81 3.69
CA ARG A 137 15.82 3.01 3.04
C ARG A 137 15.83 2.45 1.60
N CYS A 138 15.21 1.30 1.35
CA CYS A 138 15.09 0.77 -0.01
C CYS A 138 14.26 1.70 -0.91
N LEU A 139 13.11 2.18 -0.42
CA LEU A 139 12.23 3.06 -1.19
C LEU A 139 12.87 4.42 -1.50
N GLN A 140 13.62 4.99 -0.56
CA GLN A 140 14.39 6.22 -0.78
C GLN A 140 15.43 6.06 -1.89
N LYS A 141 16.19 4.97 -1.90
CA LYS A 141 17.20 4.70 -2.95
C LYS A 141 16.60 4.64 -4.35
N ARG A 142 15.33 4.25 -4.46
CA ARG A 142 14.59 4.13 -5.73
C ARG A 142 13.76 5.37 -6.07
N GLN A 143 13.88 6.44 -5.27
CA GLN A 143 13.15 7.70 -5.45
C GLN A 143 11.62 7.53 -5.50
N VAL A 144 11.10 6.52 -4.79
CA VAL A 144 9.66 6.24 -4.76
C VAL A 144 8.97 7.25 -3.83
N GLN A 145 8.12 8.12 -4.40
CA GLN A 145 7.30 9.05 -3.63
C GLN A 145 6.01 8.38 -3.10
N LEU A 146 5.98 8.12 -1.79
CA LEU A 146 4.85 7.47 -1.09
C LEU A 146 3.72 8.44 -0.70
#